data_AF-A0A496XZ34-F1
#
_entry.id   AF-A0A496XZ34-F1
#
_cell.length_a   1.000
_cell.length_b   1.000
_cell.length_c   1.000
_cell.angle_alpha   90.00
_cell.angle_beta   90.00
_cell.angle_gamma   90.00
#
_symmetry.space_group_name_H-M   'P 1'
#
loop_
_entity.id
_entity.type
_entity.pdbx_description
1 polymer ?
#
loop_
_entity_poly.entity_id
_entity_poly.type
_entity_poly.pdbx_seq_one_letter_code
_entity_poly.pdbx_strand_id
1 'polypeptide(L)'
;MGRLNGKLVLQLLGPLLIYAYPAWAFQLHGPPEGLYVHQAAHICFFLAMLYFAFRVGRSLVLTNMGFRYMGWAGLFFALWNLDAFIGHWVELRLSPEDFIGQAQDFSQRLKVDDLTALFYYLLRLDHLWLLPALFLFYLGLKKVRQSHE
;
A
#
# COMPACT_ATOMS: atom_id res chain seq x y z
N MET A 1 33.26 35.91 1.87
CA MET A 1 32.05 35.12 1.51
C MET A 1 30.84 35.81 2.12
N GLY A 2 30.05 36.52 1.30
CA GLY A 2 28.90 37.30 1.78
C GLY A 2 27.73 36.39 2.17
N ARG A 3 27.18 36.57 3.37
CA ARG A 3 25.94 35.90 3.80
C ARG A 3 24.79 36.39 2.90
N LEU A 4 24.15 35.48 2.19
CA LEU A 4 22.90 35.75 1.48
C LEU A 4 21.83 36.19 2.49
N ASN A 5 21.18 37.30 2.22
CA ASN A 5 20.10 37.84 3.06
C ASN A 5 18.91 36.87 3.03
N GLY A 6 18.52 36.33 4.19
CA GLY A 6 17.43 35.35 4.29
C GLY A 6 16.10 35.85 3.71
N LYS A 7 15.87 37.17 3.70
CA LYS A 7 14.70 37.77 3.03
C LYS A 7 14.77 37.67 1.51
N LEU A 8 15.97 37.84 0.95
CA LEU A 8 16.21 37.71 -0.49
C LEU A 8 16.06 36.25 -0.94
N VAL A 9 16.55 35.31 -0.14
CA VAL A 9 16.35 33.87 -0.38
C VAL A 9 14.86 33.51 -0.34
N LEU A 10 14.11 34.03 0.64
CA LEU A 10 12.68 33.78 0.78
C LEU A 10 11.87 34.42 -0.37
N GLN A 11 12.25 35.61 -0.84
CA GLN A 11 11.61 36.26 -1.98
C GLN A 11 11.90 35.56 -3.31
N LEU A 12 13.07 34.94 -3.46
CA LEU A 12 13.45 34.22 -4.68
C LEU A 12 12.90 32.78 -4.71
N LEU A 13 12.90 32.07 -3.57
CA LEU A 13 12.45 30.68 -3.49
C LEU A 13 10.96 30.53 -3.13
N GLY A 14 10.38 31.52 -2.44
CA GLY A 14 8.97 31.52 -2.05
C GLY A 14 8.02 31.32 -3.24
N PRO A 15 8.16 32.09 -4.34
CA PRO A 15 7.34 31.88 -5.53
C PRO A 15 7.54 30.49 -6.16
N LEU A 16 8.76 29.95 -6.14
CA LEU A 16 9.07 28.62 -6.68
C LEU A 16 8.38 27.49 -5.89
N LEU A 17 8.20 27.65 -4.59
CA LEU A 17 7.54 26.68 -3.72
C LEU A 17 6.00 26.74 -3.80
N ILE A 18 5.44 27.88 -4.20
CA ILE A 18 3.98 28.10 -4.27
C ILE A 18 3.47 27.93 -5.71
N TYR A 19 4.34 28.09 -6.71
CA TYR A 19 4.02 27.87 -8.11
C TYR A 19 4.08 26.38 -8.46
N ALA A 20 3.01 25.66 -8.15
CA ALA A 20 2.82 24.29 -8.58
C ALA A 20 2.46 24.25 -10.09
N TYR A 21 3.47 24.20 -10.95
CA TYR A 21 3.27 23.75 -12.32
C TYR A 21 3.04 22.23 -12.32
N PRO A 22 2.28 21.62 -13.24
CA PRO A 22 2.24 20.17 -13.36
C PRO A 22 3.68 19.69 -13.50
N ALA A 23 4.20 19.03 -12.48
CA ALA A 23 5.44 18.31 -12.60
C ALA A 23 5.09 17.08 -13.41
N TRP A 24 5.50 17.03 -14.68
CA TRP A 24 5.38 15.84 -15.54
C TRP A 24 6.24 14.66 -15.01
N ALA A 25 6.66 14.72 -13.73
CA ALA A 25 7.30 13.65 -12.98
C ALA A 25 6.32 12.56 -12.56
N PHE A 26 5.02 12.87 -12.44
CA PHE A 26 3.98 11.85 -12.27
C PHE A 26 3.43 11.45 -13.64
N GLN A 27 3.87 10.30 -14.14
CA GLN A 27 3.24 9.66 -15.27
C GLN A 27 1.89 9.10 -14.81
N LEU A 28 0.80 9.84 -15.06
CA LEU A 28 -0.56 9.34 -14.94
C LEU A 28 -0.74 8.25 -16.00
N HIS A 29 -0.56 6.99 -15.61
CA HIS A 29 -0.91 5.89 -16.47
C HIS A 29 -2.43 5.78 -16.53
N GLY A 30 -2.99 6.06 -17.71
CA GLY A 30 -4.39 5.77 -17.99
C GLY A 30 -4.65 4.25 -17.99
N PRO A 31 -5.92 3.83 -18.05
CA PRO A 31 -6.23 2.46 -18.38
C PRO A 31 -5.74 2.13 -19.80
N PRO A 32 -5.12 0.96 -20.04
CA PRO A 32 -4.91 -0.15 -19.11
C PRO A 32 -3.52 -0.22 -18.45
N GLU A 33 -2.55 0.62 -18.84
CA GLU A 33 -1.15 0.47 -18.39
C GLU A 33 -1.00 0.62 -16.87
N GLY A 34 -1.76 1.55 -16.28
CA GLY A 34 -1.71 1.78 -14.83
C GLY A 34 -2.17 0.57 -14.04
N LEU A 35 -3.20 -0.12 -14.53
CA LEU A 35 -3.71 -1.34 -13.93
C LEU A 35 -2.69 -2.47 -14.01
N TYR A 36 -2.01 -2.65 -15.15
CA TYR A 36 -1.01 -3.70 -15.30
C TYR A 36 0.18 -3.51 -14.36
N VAL A 37 0.71 -2.29 -14.26
CA VAL A 37 1.83 -1.99 -13.36
C VAL A 37 1.40 -2.15 -11.89
N HIS A 38 0.18 -1.72 -11.54
CA HIS A 38 -0.35 -1.86 -10.19
C HIS A 38 -0.51 -3.35 -9.79
N GLN A 39 -1.08 -4.16 -10.68
CA GLN A 39 -1.20 -5.60 -10.47
C GLN A 39 0.15 -6.32 -10.38
N ALA A 40 1.12 -5.91 -11.22
CA ALA A 40 2.49 -6.41 -11.13
C ALA A 40 3.13 -6.06 -9.78
N ALA A 41 2.87 -4.87 -9.24
CA ALA A 41 3.38 -4.46 -7.93
C ALA A 41 2.84 -5.36 -6.81
N HIS A 42 1.55 -5.72 -6.82
CA HIS A 42 1.00 -6.67 -5.86
C HIS A 42 1.66 -8.04 -5.93
N ILE A 43 1.86 -8.59 -7.13
CA ILE A 43 2.54 -9.88 -7.31
C ILE A 43 3.99 -9.80 -6.79
N CYS A 44 4.74 -8.76 -7.16
CA CYS A 44 6.11 -8.58 -6.71
C CYS A 44 6.20 -8.47 -5.18
N PHE A 45 5.31 -7.67 -4.56
CA PHE A 45 5.27 -7.51 -3.11
C PHE A 45 4.87 -8.82 -2.41
N PHE A 46 3.86 -9.53 -2.92
CA PHE A 46 3.44 -10.84 -2.44
C PHE A 46 4.62 -11.82 -2.38
N LEU A 47 5.35 -11.97 -3.49
CA LEU A 47 6.49 -12.88 -3.57
C LEU A 47 7.64 -12.44 -2.64
N ALA A 48 7.91 -11.14 -2.58
CA ALA A 48 8.92 -10.58 -1.68
C ALA A 48 8.61 -10.87 -0.21
N MET A 49 7.33 -10.78 0.19
CA MET A 49 6.90 -11.04 1.56
C MET A 49 6.89 -12.52 1.93
N LEU A 50 6.50 -13.41 1.01
CA LEU A 50 6.65 -14.85 1.21
C LEU A 50 8.12 -15.23 1.38
N TYR A 51 8.99 -14.69 0.52
CA TYR A 51 10.42 -14.90 0.63
C TYR A 51 10.98 -14.36 1.95
N PHE A 52 10.56 -13.16 2.36
CA PHE A 52 10.94 -12.57 3.64
C PHE A 52 10.53 -13.46 4.82
N ALA A 53 9.27 -13.90 4.88
CA ALA A 53 8.78 -14.79 5.91
C ALA A 53 9.53 -16.13 5.94
N PHE A 54 9.79 -16.72 4.76
CA PHE A 54 10.58 -17.94 4.62
C PHE A 54 12.01 -17.78 5.15
N ARG A 55 12.68 -16.68 4.78
CA ARG A 55 14.07 -16.39 5.21
C ARG A 55 14.15 -16.18 6.71
N VAL A 56 13.22 -15.43 7.28
CA VAL A 56 13.10 -15.25 8.73
C VAL A 56 12.90 -16.61 9.42
N GLY A 57 11.98 -17.44 8.91
CA GLY A 57 11.67 -18.76 9.44
C GLY A 57 12.79 -19.80 9.36
N ARG A 58 13.75 -19.65 8.43
CA ARG A 58 14.91 -20.57 8.33
C ARG A 58 16.17 -20.08 9.03
N SER A 59 16.17 -18.85 9.52
CA SER A 59 17.32 -18.27 10.17
C SER A 59 17.37 -18.64 11.66
N LEU A 60 18.57 -18.84 12.23
CA LEU A 60 18.78 -19.02 13.68
C LEU A 60 18.31 -17.80 14.51
N VAL A 61 17.96 -16.71 13.82
CA VAL A 61 17.38 -15.47 14.35
C VAL A 61 15.97 -15.68 14.93
N LEU A 62 15.35 -16.86 14.71
CA LEU A 62 14.11 -17.25 15.39
C LEU A 62 14.20 -17.31 16.92
N THR A 63 15.42 -17.36 17.49
CA THR A 63 15.62 -17.18 18.94
C THR A 63 15.19 -15.78 19.42
N ASN A 64 15.20 -14.78 18.54
CA ASN A 64 14.72 -13.44 18.83
C ASN A 64 13.23 -13.31 18.45
N MET A 65 12.39 -13.10 19.47
CA MET A 65 10.95 -12.90 19.31
C MET A 65 10.58 -11.77 18.34
N GLY A 66 11.43 -10.74 18.17
CA GLY A 66 11.19 -9.65 17.23
C GLY A 66 11.14 -10.12 15.78
N PHE A 67 12.06 -11.00 15.39
CA PHE A 67 12.07 -11.55 14.04
C PHE A 67 10.87 -12.48 13.80
N ARG A 68 10.37 -13.18 14.81
CA ARG A 68 9.14 -13.98 14.68
C ARG A 68 7.92 -13.11 14.34
N TYR A 69 7.77 -11.97 15.02
CA TYR A 69 6.69 -11.01 14.69
C TYR A 69 6.84 -10.47 13.27
N MET A 70 8.06 -10.15 12.83
CA MET A 70 8.30 -9.72 11.45
C MET A 70 7.97 -10.82 10.43
N GLY A 71 8.30 -12.08 10.70
CA GLY A 71 7.94 -13.20 9.83
C GLY A 71 6.42 -13.33 9.66
N TRP A 72 5.67 -13.25 10.76
CA TRP A 72 4.20 -13.23 10.70
C TRP A 72 3.67 -11.99 9.97
N ALA A 73 4.23 -10.81 10.22
CA ALA A 73 3.86 -9.60 9.47
C ALA A 73 4.03 -9.79 7.96
N GLY A 74 5.13 -10.42 7.53
CA GLY A 74 5.35 -10.79 6.12
C GLY A 74 4.23 -11.66 5.57
N LEU A 75 3.77 -12.68 6.29
CA LEU A 75 2.65 -13.51 5.86
C LEU A 75 1.35 -12.71 5.72
N PHE A 76 1.03 -11.82 6.66
CA PHE A 76 -0.16 -10.96 6.56
C PHE A 76 -0.05 -9.94 5.41
N PHE A 77 1.12 -9.35 5.16
CA PHE A 77 1.34 -8.50 3.99
C PHE A 77 1.21 -9.28 2.68
N ALA A 78 1.64 -10.54 2.63
CA ALA A 78 1.42 -11.40 1.47
C ALA A 78 -0.08 -11.65 1.25
N LEU A 79 -0.83 -12.01 2.30
CA LEU A 79 -2.28 -12.19 2.21
C LEU A 79 -2.98 -10.92 1.72
N TRP A 80 -2.63 -9.74 2.25
CA TRP A 80 -3.17 -8.46 1.80
C TRP A 80 -2.90 -8.19 0.31
N ASN A 81 -1.69 -8.47 -0.19
CA ASN A 81 -1.38 -8.26 -1.61
C ASN A 81 -2.11 -9.24 -2.52
N LEU A 82 -2.30 -10.49 -2.09
CA LEU A 82 -3.09 -11.46 -2.83
C LEU A 82 -4.57 -11.05 -2.87
N ASP A 83 -5.10 -10.61 -1.73
CA ASP A 83 -6.46 -10.09 -1.58
C ASP A 83 -6.72 -8.88 -2.50
N ALA A 84 -5.82 -7.89 -2.48
CA ALA A 84 -5.90 -6.70 -3.34
C ALA A 84 -5.78 -7.05 -4.84
N PHE A 85 -4.86 -7.96 -5.21
CA PHE A 85 -4.73 -8.44 -6.58
C PHE A 85 -6.05 -9.04 -7.10
N ILE A 86 -6.66 -9.92 -6.29
CA ILE A 86 -7.94 -10.55 -6.61
C ILE A 86 -9.06 -9.49 -6.63
N GLY A 87 -9.09 -8.56 -5.69
CA GLY A 87 -10.05 -7.47 -5.61
C GLY A 87 -10.08 -6.65 -6.90
N HIS A 88 -8.91 -6.23 -7.39
CA HIS A 88 -8.78 -5.54 -8.67
C HIS A 88 -9.16 -6.41 -9.87
N TRP A 89 -8.92 -7.73 -9.82
CA TRP A 89 -9.38 -8.63 -10.88
C TRP A 89 -10.92 -8.72 -10.90
N VAL A 90 -11.55 -8.83 -9.73
CA VAL A 90 -13.01 -8.88 -9.60
C VAL A 90 -13.64 -7.55 -10.03
N GLU A 91 -13.00 -6.42 -9.72
CA GLU A 91 -13.42 -5.09 -10.13
C GLU A 91 -13.60 -4.96 -11.65
N LEU A 92 -12.75 -5.62 -12.45
CA LEU A 92 -12.87 -5.64 -13.92
C LEU A 92 -14.13 -6.34 -14.44
N ARG A 93 -14.83 -7.09 -13.58
CA ARG A 93 -16.08 -7.77 -13.91
C ARG A 93 -17.31 -6.97 -13.49
N LEU A 94 -17.12 -5.88 -12.74
CA LEU A 94 -18.19 -4.98 -12.36
C LEU A 94 -18.44 -3.96 -13.46
N SER A 95 -19.70 -3.61 -13.61
CA SER A 95 -20.22 -2.62 -14.53
C SER A 95 -20.48 -1.30 -13.79
N PRO A 96 -20.48 -0.14 -14.46
CA PRO A 96 -20.86 1.12 -13.84
C PRO A 96 -22.25 1.09 -13.18
N GLU A 97 -23.16 0.25 -13.67
CA GLU A 97 -24.52 0.08 -13.17
C GLU A 97 -24.58 -0.58 -11.77
N ASP A 98 -23.51 -1.29 -11.39
CA ASP A 98 -23.33 -1.91 -10.07
C ASP A 98 -23.02 -0.86 -8.99
N PHE A 99 -22.73 0.39 -9.39
CA PHE A 99 -22.46 1.50 -8.49
C PHE A 99 -23.61 2.52 -8.49
N ILE A 100 -23.89 3.08 -7.31
CA ILE A 100 -24.82 4.20 -7.09
C ILE A 100 -24.03 5.39 -6.58
N GLY A 101 -24.39 6.60 -7.01
CA GLY A 101 -23.72 7.84 -6.60
C GLY A 101 -22.68 8.30 -7.63
N GLN A 102 -21.93 9.35 -7.30
CA GLN A 102 -20.86 9.82 -8.18
C GLN A 102 -19.58 9.04 -7.95
N ALA A 103 -18.86 8.73 -9.02
CA ALA A 103 -17.53 8.14 -8.89
C ALA A 103 -16.60 9.12 -8.16
N GLN A 104 -15.71 8.60 -7.32
CA GLN A 104 -14.66 9.35 -6.62
C GLN A 104 -15.14 10.32 -5.52
N ASP A 105 -16.37 10.18 -5.02
CA ASP A 105 -16.84 10.89 -3.83
C ASP A 105 -17.35 9.95 -2.73
N PHE A 106 -17.79 10.52 -1.60
CA PHE A 106 -18.33 9.75 -0.47
C PHE A 106 -19.76 9.23 -0.69
N SER A 107 -20.41 9.59 -1.80
CA SER A 107 -21.76 9.12 -2.15
C SER A 107 -21.73 7.77 -2.87
N GLN A 108 -20.57 7.36 -3.39
CA GLN A 108 -20.42 6.10 -4.11
C GLN A 108 -20.75 4.90 -3.20
N ARG A 109 -21.65 4.04 -3.68
CA ARG A 109 -22.09 2.80 -3.02
C ARG A 109 -22.11 1.67 -4.04
N LEU A 110 -21.82 0.46 -3.57
CA LEU A 110 -21.94 -0.76 -4.35
C LEU A 110 -23.31 -1.39 -4.11
N LYS A 111 -24.01 -1.79 -5.19
CA LYS A 111 -25.17 -2.69 -5.10
C LYS A 111 -24.67 -4.12 -4.99
N VAL A 112 -25.05 -4.80 -3.92
CA VAL A 112 -24.66 -6.20 -3.68
C VAL A 112 -25.82 -7.11 -4.09
N ASP A 113 -26.01 -7.23 -5.40
CA ASP A 113 -27.12 -8.01 -5.97
C ASP A 113 -26.68 -9.42 -6.40
N ASP A 114 -25.38 -9.66 -6.55
CA ASP A 114 -24.81 -10.95 -6.93
C ASP A 114 -23.56 -11.34 -6.12
N LEU A 115 -23.04 -12.55 -6.39
CA LEU A 115 -21.84 -13.05 -5.73
C LEU A 115 -20.58 -12.25 -6.13
N THR A 116 -20.51 -11.71 -7.34
CA THR A 116 -19.36 -10.92 -7.82
C THR A 116 -19.21 -9.64 -6.98
N ALA A 117 -20.30 -8.90 -6.80
CA ALA A 117 -20.37 -7.71 -5.97
C ALA A 117 -20.09 -8.04 -4.49
N LEU A 118 -20.59 -9.17 -3.98
CA LEU A 118 -20.29 -9.60 -2.61
C LEU A 118 -18.80 -9.89 -2.44
N PHE A 119 -18.17 -10.62 -3.37
CA PHE A 119 -16.74 -10.88 -3.33
C PHE A 119 -15.94 -9.58 -3.42
N TYR A 120 -16.28 -8.68 -4.35
CA TYR A 120 -15.63 -7.38 -4.44
C TYR A 120 -15.73 -6.59 -3.13
N TYR A 121 -16.91 -6.55 -2.51
CA TYR A 121 -17.11 -5.87 -1.23
C TYR A 121 -16.19 -6.43 -0.13
N LEU A 122 -16.08 -7.75 -0.01
CA LEU A 122 -15.24 -8.40 0.99
C LEU A 122 -13.74 -8.15 0.73
N LEU A 123 -13.31 -8.25 -0.53
CA LEU A 123 -11.91 -8.03 -0.96
C LEU A 123 -11.48 -6.56 -0.83
N ARG A 124 -12.45 -5.62 -0.77
CA ARG A 124 -12.18 -4.19 -0.58
C ARG A 124 -12.00 -3.80 0.90
N LEU A 125 -12.07 -4.76 1.82
CA LEU A 125 -11.79 -4.54 3.24
C LEU A 125 -10.27 -4.53 3.52
N ASP A 126 -9.57 -3.52 2.99
CA ASP A 126 -8.11 -3.39 3.05
C ASP A 126 -7.51 -3.60 4.45
N HIS A 127 -8.25 -3.18 5.47
CA HIS A 127 -7.81 -3.19 6.87
C HIS A 127 -7.73 -4.60 7.47
N LEU A 128 -8.42 -5.59 6.90
CA LEU A 128 -8.52 -6.95 7.46
C LEU A 128 -7.13 -7.60 7.62
N TRP A 129 -6.30 -7.49 6.58
CA TRP A 129 -4.96 -8.07 6.56
C TRP A 129 -3.87 -7.04 6.86
N LEU A 130 -4.05 -5.80 6.39
CA LEU A 130 -3.04 -4.75 6.49
C LEU A 130 -2.80 -4.29 7.93
N LEU A 131 -3.86 -4.11 8.73
CA LEU A 131 -3.69 -3.63 10.11
C LEU A 131 -2.97 -4.66 11.00
N PRO A 132 -3.33 -5.96 11.00
CA PRO A 132 -2.54 -6.96 11.70
C PRO A 132 -1.09 -7.02 11.22
N ALA A 133 -0.83 -6.89 9.90
CA ALA A 133 0.52 -6.88 9.34
C ALA A 133 1.36 -5.73 9.93
N LEU A 134 0.84 -4.50 9.90
CA LEU A 134 1.51 -3.31 10.42
C LEU A 134 1.74 -3.41 11.93
N PHE A 135 0.76 -3.92 12.67
CA PHE A 135 0.87 -4.09 14.11
C PHE A 135 1.97 -5.10 14.48
N LEU A 136 1.98 -6.27 13.83
CA LEU A 136 3.03 -7.28 14.02
C LEU A 136 4.41 -6.74 13.60
N PHE A 137 4.48 -6.01 12.50
CA PHE A 137 5.73 -5.41 12.03
C PHE A 137 6.28 -4.41 13.05
N TYR A 138 5.43 -3.55 13.60
CA TYR A 138 5.79 -2.63 14.67
C TYR A 138 6.30 -3.36 15.93
N LEU A 139 5.58 -4.40 16.39
CA LEU A 139 6.03 -5.21 17.53
C LEU A 139 7.39 -5.87 17.26
N GLY A 140 7.60 -6.34 16.04
CA GLY A 140 8.87 -6.89 15.58
C GLY A 140 10.01 -5.89 15.69
N LEU A 141 9.84 -4.71 15.10
CA LEU A 141 10.83 -3.61 15.16
C LEU A 141 11.14 -3.19 16.59
N LYS A 142 10.09 -3.01 17.41
CA LYS A 142 10.24 -2.63 18.82
C LYS A 142 11.08 -3.66 19.59
N LYS A 143 10.83 -4.96 19.36
CA LYS A 143 11.52 -6.03 20.08
C LYS A 143 12.97 -6.20 19.63
N VAL A 144 13.24 -6.03 18.34
CA VAL A 144 14.62 -6.02 17.81
C VAL A 144 15.42 -4.86 18.42
N ARG A 145 14.84 -3.65 18.48
CA ARG A 145 15.50 -2.49 19.11
C ARG A 145 15.90 -2.78 20.57
N GLN A 146 14.96 -3.33 21.34
CA GLN A 146 15.19 -3.68 22.75
C GLN A 146 16.22 -4.80 22.97
N SER A 147 16.54 -5.61 21.96
CA SER A 147 17.57 -6.67 22.07
C SER A 147 18.99 -6.19 21.76
N HIS A 148 19.13 -4.95 21.28
CA HIS A 148 20.41 -4.32 20.96
C HIS A 148 20.77 -3.16 21.92
N GLU A 149 19.94 -2.94 22.95
CA GLU A 149 20.21 -2.07 24.10
C GLU A 149 20.68 -2.94 25.28
#